data_AF-A0A3M1FUP1-F1
#
_entry.id   AF-A0A3M1FUP1-F1
#
_cell.length_a   1.000
_cell.length_b   1.000
_cell.length_c   1.000
_cell.angle_alpha   90.00
_cell.angle_beta   90.00
_cell.angle_gamma   90.00
#
_symmetry.space_group_name_H-M   'P 1'
#
loop_
_entity.id
_entity.type
_entity.pdbx_description
1 polymer ?
#
loop_
_entity_poly.entity_id
_entity_poly.type
_entity_poly.pdbx_seq_one_letter_code
_entity_poly.pdbx_strand_id
1 'polypeptide(L)'
;TYAEHSTATNKNSLYDSYIRAIRWASDRIGQEGVIGFVTNGSFIDSNVADGLRKCLADEFSHLYVFSLRGNQRTSGEESRKEGGKIFGSGSRAPIAITLMVKDPSHTGPCELYYHDIGDYLSREEKLAIIENAASIEGLEWRRITPNEEGDWINQRDPAFDRFIALGDKSGEEEGKVVFEVYSSGVKTNRDAWVYNFSRDKVASNMRRMIEAYNEEVEKYQKACEGLPKDQWPRPQDVVSTDPKRISWSGNLLTGVGKGQRIHQQTALAESMYRPFSKQWLYYDRFLNERSYQMPKIFPTPELENVVISVTGIGAAKPFSALITDAIPNLHMHDTGQCFPMYWYEKIEVPALGEQGSLAMEMPGQQSLGLKQGEYVRHEA
;
A
#
# COMPACT_ATOMS: atom_id res chain seq x y z
N THR A 1 7.53 -20.12 7.98
CA THR A 1 6.58 -19.32 8.83
C THR A 1 5.51 -18.67 7.94
N TYR A 2 4.39 -18.15 8.45
CA TYR A 2 3.32 -17.58 7.58
C TYR A 2 3.83 -16.55 6.55
N ALA A 3 4.86 -15.76 6.92
CA ALA A 3 5.50 -14.80 6.02
C ALA A 3 6.34 -15.47 4.92
N GLU A 4 6.88 -16.66 5.14
CA GLU A 4 7.67 -17.42 4.17
C GLU A 4 6.79 -17.94 3.03
N HIS A 5 5.58 -18.41 3.35
CA HIS A 5 4.62 -18.93 2.37
C HIS A 5 3.75 -17.84 1.72
N SER A 6 3.91 -16.57 2.11
CA SER A 6 3.19 -15.46 1.48
C SER A 6 3.95 -14.90 0.30
N THR A 7 3.23 -14.75 -0.81
CA THR A 7 3.71 -14.16 -2.07
C THR A 7 3.68 -12.63 -2.07
N ALA A 8 3.01 -12.00 -1.10
CA ALA A 8 2.87 -10.55 -1.06
C ALA A 8 4.20 -9.82 -0.79
N THR A 9 4.46 -8.74 -1.54
CA THR A 9 5.65 -7.90 -1.34
C THR A 9 5.65 -7.19 0.02
N ASN A 10 4.48 -6.78 0.52
CA ASN A 10 4.34 -6.13 1.82
C ASN A 10 3.69 -7.08 2.83
N LYS A 11 4.49 -7.56 3.79
CA LYS A 11 4.11 -8.57 4.78
C LYS A 11 3.79 -7.97 6.16
N ASN A 12 3.68 -6.66 6.28
CA ASN A 12 3.51 -5.99 7.58
C ASN A 12 2.25 -6.43 8.34
N SER A 13 1.16 -6.70 7.63
CA SER A 13 -0.11 -7.15 8.20
C SER A 13 -0.04 -8.57 8.78
N LEU A 14 0.89 -9.42 8.33
CA LEU A 14 1.09 -10.76 8.90
C LEU A 14 1.61 -10.73 10.34
N TYR A 15 2.12 -9.58 10.79
CA TYR A 15 2.59 -9.36 12.14
C TYR A 15 1.52 -8.79 13.09
N ASP A 16 0.26 -8.70 12.66
CA ASP A 16 -0.86 -8.30 13.51
C ASP A 16 -1.00 -9.26 14.71
N SER A 17 -1.38 -8.71 15.86
CA SER A 17 -1.49 -9.43 17.13
C SER A 17 -2.44 -10.63 17.06
N TYR A 18 -3.53 -10.55 16.28
CA TYR A 18 -4.45 -11.69 16.16
C TYR A 18 -3.83 -12.86 15.38
N ILE A 19 -3.00 -12.58 14.36
CA ILE A 19 -2.29 -13.62 13.61
C ILE A 19 -1.23 -14.28 14.50
N ARG A 20 -0.55 -13.47 15.34
CA ARG A 20 0.37 -14.00 16.36
C ARG A 20 -0.35 -14.88 17.37
N ALA A 21 -1.57 -14.51 17.78
CA ALA A 21 -2.39 -15.33 18.69
C ALA A 21 -2.77 -16.66 18.04
N ILE A 22 -3.14 -16.67 16.76
CA ILE A 22 -3.42 -17.91 15.99
C ILE A 22 -2.17 -18.80 15.96
N ARG A 23 -1.00 -18.26 15.59
CA ARG A 23 0.26 -19.02 15.58
C ARG A 23 0.58 -19.60 16.96
N TRP A 24 0.55 -18.76 17.99
CA TRP A 24 0.85 -19.17 19.36
C TRP A 24 -0.08 -20.28 19.84
N ALA A 25 -1.39 -20.18 19.57
CA ALA A 25 -2.35 -21.21 19.93
C ALA A 25 -2.12 -22.51 19.16
N SER A 26 -1.78 -22.42 17.86
CA SER A 26 -1.46 -23.56 16.99
C SER A 26 -0.22 -24.33 17.46
N ASP A 27 0.78 -23.60 17.99
CA ASP A 27 1.97 -24.20 18.61
C ASP A 27 1.65 -24.79 19.98
N ARG A 28 0.80 -24.12 20.77
CA ARG A 28 0.49 -24.50 22.15
C ARG A 28 -0.42 -25.72 22.27
N ILE A 29 -1.31 -25.94 21.31
CA ILE A 29 -2.30 -27.03 21.37
C ILE A 29 -1.69 -28.42 21.15
N GLY A 30 -0.52 -28.51 20.52
CA GLY A 30 0.11 -29.78 20.20
C GLY A 30 -0.53 -30.46 18.98
N GLN A 31 -0.79 -31.76 19.08
CA GLN A 31 -1.25 -32.61 17.97
C GLN A 31 -2.75 -32.91 17.97
N GLU A 32 -3.45 -32.67 19.08
CA GLU A 32 -4.88 -32.97 19.22
C GLU A 32 -5.58 -31.87 20.00
N GLY A 33 -6.75 -31.45 19.51
CA GLY A 33 -7.62 -30.52 20.21
C GLY A 33 -8.29 -29.50 19.30
N VAL A 34 -9.01 -28.56 19.91
CA VAL A 34 -9.77 -27.51 19.22
C VAL A 34 -9.32 -26.12 19.67
N ILE A 35 -9.14 -25.20 18.71
CA ILE A 35 -8.97 -23.77 18.95
C ILE A 35 -10.20 -23.05 18.42
N GLY A 36 -10.79 -22.15 19.23
CA GLY A 36 -11.90 -21.30 18.82
C GLY A 36 -11.60 -19.82 19.05
N PHE A 37 -11.79 -19.00 18.03
CA PHE A 37 -11.51 -17.57 18.09
C PHE A 37 -12.59 -16.71 17.42
N VAL A 38 -12.74 -15.49 17.94
CA VAL A 38 -13.43 -14.39 17.25
C VAL A 38 -12.40 -13.32 16.95
N THR A 39 -12.00 -13.19 15.69
CA THR A 39 -10.89 -12.32 15.27
C THR A 39 -11.27 -11.43 14.11
N ASN A 40 -10.35 -10.57 13.70
CA ASN A 40 -10.43 -9.91 12.41
C ASN A 40 -10.51 -10.97 11.30
N GLY A 41 -11.58 -10.93 10.50
CA GLY A 41 -11.85 -11.87 9.42
C GLY A 41 -11.11 -11.56 8.12
N SER A 42 -10.28 -10.51 8.07
CA SER A 42 -9.59 -10.10 6.85
C SER A 42 -8.71 -11.19 6.23
N PHE A 43 -8.23 -12.15 7.03
CA PHE A 43 -7.38 -13.23 6.52
C PHE A 43 -8.08 -14.19 5.54
N ILE A 44 -9.43 -14.22 5.54
CA ILE A 44 -10.24 -15.12 4.70
C ILE A 44 -9.99 -14.84 3.20
N ASP A 45 -9.83 -13.57 2.84
CA ASP A 45 -9.77 -13.13 1.43
C ASP A 45 -8.64 -12.12 1.15
N SER A 46 -7.73 -11.90 2.10
CA SER A 46 -6.64 -10.93 1.91
C SER A 46 -5.49 -11.51 1.09
N ASN A 47 -4.97 -10.72 0.14
CA ASN A 47 -3.79 -11.05 -0.67
C ASN A 47 -2.53 -11.34 0.16
N VAL A 48 -2.40 -10.78 1.36
CA VAL A 48 -1.22 -10.96 2.23
C VAL A 48 -1.34 -12.16 3.17
N ALA A 49 -2.51 -12.80 3.23
CA ALA A 49 -2.82 -13.89 4.14
C ALA A 49 -2.88 -15.25 3.44
N ASP A 50 -2.47 -15.32 2.17
CA ASP A 50 -2.27 -16.55 1.40
C ASP A 50 -1.42 -17.58 2.15
N GLY A 51 -0.26 -17.16 2.67
CA GLY A 51 0.61 -18.01 3.46
C GLY A 51 -0.03 -18.50 4.76
N LEU A 52 -0.85 -17.66 5.42
CA LEU A 52 -1.60 -18.06 6.62
C LEU A 52 -2.66 -19.12 6.26
N ARG A 53 -3.42 -18.90 5.19
CA ARG A 53 -4.47 -19.83 4.74
C ARG A 53 -3.88 -21.20 4.37
N LYS A 54 -2.75 -21.24 3.67
CA LYS A 54 -2.04 -22.49 3.35
C LYS A 54 -1.60 -23.22 4.61
N CYS A 55 -0.91 -22.55 5.53
CA CYS A 55 -0.47 -23.20 6.77
C CYS A 55 -1.65 -23.70 7.63
N LEU A 56 -2.77 -22.97 7.68
CA LEU A 56 -3.96 -23.46 8.39
C LEU A 56 -4.53 -24.73 7.75
N ALA A 57 -4.57 -24.80 6.42
CA ALA A 57 -5.04 -25.99 5.70
C ALA A 57 -4.05 -27.17 5.79
N ASP A 58 -2.77 -26.93 6.04
CA ASP A 58 -1.77 -27.98 6.23
C ASP A 58 -1.72 -28.50 7.67
N GLU A 59 -1.96 -27.64 8.67
CA GLU A 59 -1.76 -27.95 10.10
C GLU A 59 -2.99 -28.49 10.82
N PHE A 60 -4.20 -28.31 10.26
CA PHE A 60 -5.46 -28.67 10.89
C PHE A 60 -6.23 -29.70 10.05
N SER A 61 -6.96 -30.57 10.72
CA SER A 61 -7.78 -31.61 10.08
C SER A 61 -9.11 -31.03 9.57
N HIS A 62 -9.72 -30.14 10.36
CA HIS A 62 -10.96 -29.45 10.01
C HIS A 62 -10.89 -27.97 10.38
N LEU A 63 -11.41 -27.13 9.49
CA LEU A 63 -11.54 -25.69 9.69
C LEU A 63 -13.00 -25.28 9.49
N TYR A 64 -13.57 -24.59 10.48
CA TYR A 64 -14.89 -23.98 10.38
C TYR A 64 -14.74 -22.46 10.43
N VAL A 65 -15.13 -21.78 9.36
CA VAL A 65 -14.93 -20.34 9.19
C VAL A 65 -16.29 -19.69 8.96
N PHE A 66 -16.81 -19.02 9.99
CA PHE A 66 -18.05 -18.27 9.93
C PHE A 66 -17.74 -16.78 9.79
N SER A 67 -17.89 -16.25 8.57
CA SER A 67 -17.73 -14.83 8.27
C SER A 67 -18.95 -14.05 8.77
N LEU A 68 -18.72 -13.14 9.73
CA LEU A 68 -19.74 -12.24 10.25
C LEU A 68 -19.73 -10.87 9.54
N ARG A 69 -18.82 -10.68 8.58
CA ARG A 69 -18.66 -9.43 7.83
C ARG A 69 -18.48 -8.22 8.76
N GLY A 70 -19.01 -7.06 8.38
CA GLY A 70 -19.02 -5.83 9.19
C GLY A 70 -17.80 -4.92 8.98
N ASN A 71 -17.11 -5.05 7.85
CA ASN A 71 -16.00 -4.18 7.47
C ASN A 71 -16.50 -2.76 7.15
N GLN A 72 -16.40 -1.87 8.12
CA GLN A 72 -16.77 -0.45 7.98
C GLN A 72 -15.57 0.44 7.65
N ARG A 73 -14.50 -0.13 7.09
CA ARG A 73 -13.44 0.64 6.39
C ARG A 73 -13.74 0.80 4.90
N THR A 74 -14.74 0.09 4.38
CA THR A 74 -15.26 0.26 3.02
C THR A 74 -16.25 1.43 2.95
N SER A 75 -16.78 1.71 1.75
CA SER A 75 -17.73 2.80 1.52
C SER A 75 -18.71 2.44 0.40
N GLY A 76 -19.84 3.16 0.32
CA GLY A 76 -20.83 2.95 -0.73
C GLY A 76 -21.54 1.61 -0.61
N GLU A 77 -21.71 0.91 -1.72
CA GLU A 77 -22.45 -0.36 -1.78
C GLU A 77 -21.82 -1.44 -0.91
N GLU A 78 -20.49 -1.55 -0.92
CA GLU A 78 -19.79 -2.58 -0.16
C GLU A 78 -20.02 -2.42 1.36
N SER A 79 -20.01 -1.18 1.86
CA SER A 79 -20.30 -0.90 3.27
C SER A 79 -21.75 -1.25 3.66
N ARG A 80 -22.70 -1.12 2.71
CA ARG A 80 -24.10 -1.52 2.92
C ARG A 80 -24.24 -3.03 2.98
N LYS A 81 -23.58 -3.75 2.07
CA LYS A 81 -23.54 -5.22 2.08
C LYS A 81 -22.92 -5.75 3.37
N GLU A 82 -21.76 -5.22 3.76
CA GLU A 82 -21.07 -5.60 5.01
C GLU A 82 -21.94 -5.46 6.26
N GLY A 83 -22.87 -4.50 6.27
CA GLY A 83 -23.88 -4.34 7.30
C GLY A 83 -23.31 -3.98 8.68
N GLY A 84 -24.00 -4.43 9.73
CA GLY A 84 -23.72 -4.09 11.12
C GLY A 84 -22.37 -4.62 11.62
N LYS A 85 -21.71 -3.82 12.46
CA LYS A 85 -20.46 -4.18 13.15
C LYS A 85 -20.77 -5.01 14.40
N ILE A 86 -20.21 -6.21 14.50
CA ILE A 86 -20.41 -7.11 15.65
C ILE A 86 -20.01 -6.45 16.98
N PHE A 87 -18.89 -5.72 17.00
CA PHE A 87 -18.38 -5.02 18.20
C PHE A 87 -18.73 -3.52 18.24
N GLY A 88 -19.73 -3.06 17.49
CA GLY A 88 -20.21 -1.68 17.56
C GLY A 88 -19.11 -0.63 17.27
N SER A 89 -18.85 0.27 18.22
CA SER A 89 -17.78 1.28 18.10
C SER A 89 -16.38 0.74 18.38
N GLY A 90 -16.25 -0.44 18.99
CA GLY A 90 -14.96 -1.02 19.39
C GLY A 90 -14.11 -1.54 18.22
N SER A 91 -14.74 -1.90 17.09
CA SER A 91 -14.01 -2.33 15.90
C SER A 91 -14.76 -1.96 14.62
N ARG A 92 -14.00 -1.64 13.56
CA ARG A 92 -14.49 -1.43 12.19
C ARG A 92 -13.99 -2.52 11.23
N ALA A 93 -13.30 -3.54 11.74
CA ALA A 93 -12.79 -4.65 10.93
C ALA A 93 -13.92 -5.65 10.61
N PRO A 94 -13.80 -6.40 9.50
CA PRO A 94 -14.61 -7.60 9.34
C PRO A 94 -14.32 -8.56 10.49
N ILE A 95 -15.33 -9.28 10.97
CA ILE A 95 -15.19 -10.24 12.06
C ILE A 95 -15.50 -11.64 11.53
N ALA A 96 -14.75 -12.63 12.01
CA ALA A 96 -15.03 -14.03 11.76
C ALA A 96 -14.93 -14.84 13.06
N ILE A 97 -15.79 -15.84 13.18
CA ILE A 97 -15.66 -16.91 14.17
C ILE A 97 -14.94 -18.06 13.46
N THR A 98 -13.81 -18.51 14.00
CA THR A 98 -13.01 -19.58 13.41
C THR A 98 -12.78 -20.69 14.42
N LEU A 99 -13.14 -21.91 14.06
CA LEU A 99 -12.78 -23.12 14.81
C LEU A 99 -11.77 -23.94 14.01
N MET A 100 -10.68 -24.33 14.67
CA MET A 100 -9.58 -25.06 14.06
C MET A 100 -9.35 -26.34 14.86
N VAL A 101 -9.50 -27.49 14.20
CA VAL A 101 -9.48 -28.81 14.84
C VAL A 101 -8.26 -29.58 14.39
N LYS A 102 -7.45 -30.05 15.35
CA LYS A 102 -6.42 -31.06 15.10
C LYS A 102 -6.92 -32.40 15.60
N ASP A 103 -6.97 -33.36 14.68
CA ASP A 103 -7.35 -34.74 14.94
C ASP A 103 -6.28 -35.66 14.34
N PRO A 104 -5.46 -36.34 15.17
CA PRO A 104 -4.44 -37.28 14.70
C PRO A 104 -4.97 -38.48 13.93
N SER A 105 -6.27 -38.79 14.06
CA SER A 105 -6.91 -39.89 13.34
C SER A 105 -7.39 -39.51 11.93
N HIS A 106 -7.49 -38.21 11.64
CA HIS A 106 -7.86 -37.72 10.32
C HIS A 106 -6.76 -38.03 9.30
N THR A 107 -7.18 -38.45 8.10
CA THR A 107 -6.27 -38.73 6.99
C THR A 107 -6.69 -37.97 5.75
N GLY A 108 -5.71 -37.50 4.99
CA GLY A 108 -5.95 -36.68 3.80
C GLY A 108 -5.94 -35.18 4.09
N PRO A 109 -6.35 -34.35 3.12
CA PRO A 109 -6.30 -32.90 3.25
C PRO A 109 -7.30 -32.37 4.28
N CYS A 110 -7.03 -31.15 4.77
CA CYS A 110 -7.95 -30.43 5.64
C CYS A 110 -9.34 -30.28 4.99
N GLU A 111 -10.38 -30.45 5.80
CA GLU A 111 -11.74 -30.13 5.40
C GLU A 111 -12.11 -28.71 5.84
N LEU A 112 -12.27 -27.81 4.87
CA LEU A 112 -12.64 -26.41 5.11
C LEU A 112 -14.14 -26.21 4.90
N TYR A 113 -14.81 -25.80 5.97
CA TYR A 113 -16.22 -25.45 6.02
C TYR A 113 -16.35 -23.92 6.18
N TYR A 114 -17.04 -23.29 5.26
CA TYR A 114 -17.25 -21.84 5.26
C TYR A 114 -18.75 -21.51 5.27
N HIS A 115 -19.10 -20.50 6.04
CA HIS A 115 -20.43 -19.90 6.03
C HIS A 115 -20.30 -18.37 6.05
N ASP A 116 -21.03 -17.71 5.18
CA ASP A 116 -21.18 -16.26 5.19
C ASP A 116 -22.52 -15.91 5.82
N ILE A 117 -22.52 -15.02 6.81
CA ILE A 117 -23.75 -14.60 7.49
C ILE A 117 -24.75 -13.90 6.56
N GLY A 118 -24.27 -13.31 5.45
CA GLY A 118 -25.10 -12.65 4.45
C GLY A 118 -24.96 -11.13 4.39
N ASP A 119 -25.52 -10.56 3.32
CA ASP A 119 -25.50 -9.12 3.01
C ASP A 119 -26.60 -8.34 3.75
N TYR A 120 -26.34 -7.06 4.02
CA TYR A 120 -27.29 -6.05 4.50
C TYR A 120 -27.89 -6.29 5.89
N LEU A 121 -27.33 -7.21 6.66
CA LEU A 121 -27.80 -7.49 8.01
C LEU A 121 -27.30 -6.46 9.02
N SER A 122 -28.20 -5.98 9.87
CA SER A 122 -27.89 -5.21 11.07
C SER A 122 -27.07 -6.03 12.07
N ARG A 123 -26.54 -5.38 13.11
CA ARG A 123 -25.78 -6.09 14.14
C ARG A 123 -26.70 -7.05 14.90
N GLU A 124 -27.90 -6.60 15.21
CA GLU A 124 -28.89 -7.33 16.00
C GLU A 124 -29.37 -8.57 15.25
N GLU A 125 -29.63 -8.47 13.94
CA GLU A 125 -29.95 -9.63 13.09
C GLU A 125 -28.80 -10.64 13.04
N LYS A 126 -27.55 -10.18 12.90
CA LYS A 126 -26.38 -11.07 12.95
C LYS A 126 -26.25 -11.80 14.28
N LEU A 127 -26.48 -11.11 15.40
CA LEU A 127 -26.44 -11.73 16.73
C LEU A 127 -27.57 -12.73 16.91
N ALA A 128 -28.78 -12.44 16.40
CA ALA A 128 -29.90 -13.38 16.44
C ALA A 128 -29.61 -14.65 15.61
N ILE A 129 -28.94 -14.53 14.46
CA ILE A 129 -28.52 -15.70 13.67
C ILE A 129 -27.54 -16.57 14.47
N ILE A 130 -26.55 -15.95 15.14
CA ILE A 130 -25.59 -16.69 15.98
C ILE A 130 -26.30 -17.39 17.14
N GLU A 131 -27.24 -16.71 17.80
CA GLU A 131 -28.02 -17.28 18.90
C GLU A 131 -28.89 -18.45 18.44
N ASN A 132 -29.60 -18.29 17.32
CA ASN A 132 -30.47 -19.32 16.75
C ASN A 132 -29.69 -20.54 16.24
N ALA A 133 -28.49 -20.34 15.71
CA ALA A 133 -27.63 -21.44 15.29
C ALA A 133 -27.20 -22.31 16.47
N ALA A 134 -27.01 -21.72 17.66
CA ALA A 134 -26.58 -22.32 18.93
C ALA A 134 -25.21 -23.04 18.92
N SER A 135 -24.85 -23.72 17.84
CA SER A 135 -23.58 -24.41 17.61
C SER A 135 -23.28 -24.46 16.11
N ILE A 136 -22.17 -25.10 15.74
CA ILE A 136 -21.84 -25.34 14.33
C ILE A 136 -22.87 -26.21 13.60
N GLU A 137 -23.62 -27.05 14.31
CA GLU A 137 -24.62 -27.93 13.69
C GLU A 137 -25.86 -27.15 13.19
N GLY A 138 -26.11 -25.96 13.75
CA GLY A 138 -27.22 -25.10 13.35
C GLY A 138 -26.91 -24.17 12.17
N LEU A 139 -25.75 -24.34 11.51
CA LEU A 139 -25.35 -23.57 10.34
C LEU A 139 -25.28 -24.45 9.09
N GLU A 140 -25.70 -23.90 7.95
CA GLU A 140 -25.52 -24.55 6.66
C GLU A 140 -24.13 -24.27 6.11
N TRP A 141 -23.23 -25.23 6.25
CA TRP A 141 -21.84 -25.09 5.81
C TRP A 141 -21.67 -25.39 4.33
N ARG A 142 -20.88 -24.53 3.65
CA ARG A 142 -20.34 -24.83 2.33
C ARG A 142 -18.94 -25.39 2.48
N ARG A 143 -18.69 -26.59 1.93
CA ARG A 143 -17.33 -27.12 1.80
C ARG A 143 -16.57 -26.33 0.72
N ILE A 144 -15.38 -25.87 1.05
CA ILE A 144 -14.48 -25.15 0.16
C ILE A 144 -13.22 -25.98 -0.06
N THR A 145 -12.77 -26.04 -1.32
CA THR A 145 -11.45 -26.56 -1.67
C THR A 145 -10.58 -25.37 -2.06
N PRO A 146 -9.54 -25.04 -1.29
CA PRO A 146 -8.60 -23.98 -1.67
C PRO A 146 -7.97 -24.25 -3.04
N ASN A 147 -7.74 -23.21 -3.84
CA ASN A 147 -6.95 -23.33 -5.07
C ASN A 147 -5.44 -23.39 -4.77
N GLU A 148 -4.60 -23.54 -5.80
CA GLU A 148 -3.13 -23.68 -5.66
C GLU A 148 -2.49 -22.46 -4.98
N GLU A 149 -3.11 -21.30 -5.14
CA GLU A 149 -2.69 -20.03 -4.60
C GLU A 149 -3.14 -19.82 -3.14
N GLY A 150 -4.01 -20.69 -2.63
CA GLY A 150 -4.49 -20.67 -1.24
C GLY A 150 -5.71 -19.78 -1.02
N ASP A 151 -6.45 -19.42 -2.06
CA ASP A 151 -7.70 -18.64 -1.98
C ASP A 151 -8.85 -19.56 -1.55
N TRP A 152 -9.58 -19.13 -0.52
CA TRP A 152 -10.74 -19.86 -0.01
C TRP A 152 -12.03 -19.42 -0.71
N ILE A 153 -12.26 -18.12 -0.76
CA ILE A 153 -13.37 -17.51 -1.48
C ILE A 153 -12.84 -16.66 -2.64
N ASN A 154 -13.73 -16.24 -3.53
CA ASN A 154 -13.38 -15.35 -4.66
C ASN A 154 -12.20 -15.86 -5.50
N GLN A 155 -12.12 -17.18 -5.69
CA GLN A 155 -11.02 -17.85 -6.39
C GLN A 155 -10.86 -17.31 -7.81
N ARG A 156 -9.60 -17.07 -8.19
CA ARG A 156 -9.21 -16.58 -9.51
C ARG A 156 -9.43 -17.65 -10.57
N ASP A 157 -9.66 -17.20 -11.81
CA ASP A 157 -9.70 -18.06 -12.98
C ASP A 157 -8.26 -18.22 -13.54
N PRO A 158 -7.70 -19.44 -13.60
CA PRO A 158 -6.37 -19.69 -14.16
C PRO A 158 -6.21 -19.27 -15.63
N ALA A 159 -7.31 -19.06 -16.37
CA ALA A 159 -7.25 -18.53 -17.72
C ALA A 159 -6.68 -17.10 -17.76
N PHE A 160 -6.75 -16.35 -16.66
CA PHE A 160 -6.25 -14.99 -16.58
C PHE A 160 -4.73 -14.92 -16.79
N ASP A 161 -3.98 -15.93 -16.33
CA ASP A 161 -2.51 -15.97 -16.46
C ASP A 161 -2.03 -16.15 -17.90
N ARG A 162 -2.95 -16.39 -18.85
CA ARG A 162 -2.65 -16.46 -20.28
C ARG A 162 -2.64 -15.09 -20.96
N PHE A 163 -3.16 -14.05 -20.31
CA PHE A 163 -3.14 -12.70 -20.87
C PHE A 163 -1.76 -12.07 -20.72
N ILE A 164 -1.46 -11.12 -21.61
CA ILE A 164 -0.22 -10.35 -21.56
C ILE A 164 -0.23 -9.48 -20.29
N ALA A 165 0.84 -9.56 -19.50
CA ALA A 165 0.99 -8.75 -18.31
C ALA A 165 1.13 -7.25 -18.68
N LEU A 166 0.46 -6.38 -17.93
CA LEU A 166 0.60 -4.94 -18.13
C LEU A 166 2.00 -4.43 -17.74
N GLY A 167 2.62 -5.03 -16.74
CA GLY A 167 3.97 -4.69 -16.31
C GLY A 167 4.45 -5.66 -15.24
N ASP A 168 5.76 -5.88 -15.20
CA ASP A 168 6.42 -6.78 -14.27
C ASP A 168 7.66 -6.09 -13.70
N LYS A 169 7.84 -6.18 -12.37
CA LYS A 169 9.00 -5.61 -11.66
C LYS A 169 10.05 -6.66 -11.33
N SER A 170 9.73 -7.94 -11.44
CA SER A 170 10.67 -9.05 -11.20
C SER A 170 11.64 -9.23 -12.36
N GLY A 171 11.22 -8.87 -13.58
CA GLY A 171 12.00 -9.07 -14.81
C GLY A 171 11.91 -10.51 -15.32
N GLU A 172 11.02 -11.33 -14.74
CA GLU A 172 10.81 -12.72 -15.16
C GLU A 172 10.12 -12.78 -16.54
N GLU A 173 9.32 -11.75 -16.88
CA GLU A 173 8.61 -11.62 -18.17
C GLU A 173 9.28 -10.58 -19.10
N GLU A 174 10.62 -10.57 -19.16
CA GLU A 174 11.39 -9.62 -19.98
C GLU A 174 10.97 -9.68 -21.47
N GLY A 175 10.52 -8.55 -22.02
CA GLY A 175 10.04 -8.44 -23.41
C GLY A 175 8.62 -8.95 -23.68
N LYS A 176 7.84 -9.32 -22.64
CA LYS A 176 6.45 -9.81 -22.78
C LYS A 176 5.44 -8.96 -21.99
N VAL A 177 5.79 -7.74 -21.63
CA VAL A 177 4.91 -6.81 -20.93
C VAL A 177 4.45 -5.67 -21.84
N VAL A 178 3.30 -5.07 -21.54
CA VAL A 178 2.82 -3.89 -22.26
C VAL A 178 3.60 -2.63 -21.89
N PHE A 179 3.93 -2.46 -20.60
CA PHE A 179 4.67 -1.32 -20.07
C PHE A 179 5.91 -1.82 -19.30
N GLU A 180 7.08 -1.36 -19.73
CA GLU A 180 8.36 -1.58 -19.05
C GLU A 180 8.46 -0.72 -17.78
N VAL A 181 7.84 0.46 -17.80
CA VAL A 181 7.82 1.38 -16.66
C VAL A 181 6.40 1.58 -16.13
N TYR A 182 6.19 1.31 -14.85
CA TYR A 182 4.95 1.67 -14.16
C TYR A 182 5.20 2.01 -12.69
N SER A 183 4.27 2.73 -12.08
CA SER A 183 4.47 3.27 -10.74
C SER A 183 3.19 3.42 -9.95
N SER A 184 3.28 3.31 -8.62
CA SER A 184 2.24 3.85 -7.76
C SER A 184 2.28 5.38 -7.76
N GLY A 185 1.14 6.00 -7.47
CA GLY A 185 1.06 7.45 -7.26
C GLY A 185 1.86 7.91 -6.04
N VAL A 186 2.09 9.22 -5.94
CA VAL A 186 2.91 9.82 -4.88
C VAL A 186 2.27 9.61 -3.50
N LYS A 187 3.04 9.06 -2.56
CA LYS A 187 2.69 8.91 -1.15
C LYS A 187 3.43 9.95 -0.33
N THR A 188 2.71 10.81 0.38
CA THR A 188 3.34 11.93 1.09
C THR A 188 3.47 11.68 2.60
N ASN A 189 2.50 10.96 3.19
CA ASN A 189 2.25 10.88 4.64
C ASN A 189 1.90 12.21 5.32
N ARG A 190 1.62 13.28 4.56
CA ARG A 190 1.40 14.64 5.09
C ARG A 190 0.54 15.51 4.19
N ASP A 191 -0.52 14.94 3.62
CA ASP A 191 -1.31 15.60 2.57
C ASP A 191 -1.78 17.01 2.94
N ALA A 192 -2.16 17.27 4.19
CA ALA A 192 -2.57 18.59 4.67
C ALA A 192 -1.51 19.70 4.51
N TRP A 193 -0.23 19.33 4.44
CA TRP A 193 0.89 20.24 4.25
C TRP A 193 1.27 20.42 2.78
N VAL A 194 1.38 19.31 2.05
CA VAL A 194 1.95 19.27 0.70
C VAL A 194 0.91 19.42 -0.42
N TYR A 195 -0.38 19.21 -0.14
CA TYR A 195 -1.47 19.40 -1.09
C TYR A 195 -2.37 20.58 -0.72
N ASN A 196 -2.80 21.37 -1.70
CA ASN A 196 -3.87 22.35 -1.55
C ASN A 196 -4.43 22.76 -2.91
N PHE A 197 -5.69 23.20 -2.96
CA PHE A 197 -6.25 23.84 -4.15
C PHE A 197 -5.56 25.17 -4.48
N SER A 198 -5.04 25.88 -3.48
CA SER A 198 -4.31 27.14 -3.69
C SER A 198 -2.80 26.90 -3.70
N ARG A 199 -2.18 27.27 -4.82
CA ARG A 199 -0.73 27.25 -5.03
C ARG A 199 0.02 27.98 -3.91
N ASP A 200 -0.44 29.18 -3.56
CA ASP A 200 0.21 30.03 -2.56
C ASP A 200 0.06 29.45 -1.14
N LYS A 201 -1.07 28.79 -0.85
CA LYS A 201 -1.26 28.12 0.44
C LYS A 201 -0.31 26.94 0.61
N VAL A 202 -0.12 26.08 -0.40
CA VAL A 202 0.91 25.03 -0.33
C VAL A 202 2.29 25.64 -0.12
N ALA A 203 2.65 26.66 -0.90
CA ALA A 203 3.96 27.30 -0.79
C ALA A 203 4.23 27.85 0.63
N SER A 204 3.25 28.53 1.21
CA SER A 204 3.32 29.07 2.57
C SER A 204 3.35 27.97 3.64
N ASN A 205 2.52 26.93 3.51
CA ASN A 205 2.49 25.79 4.42
C ASN A 205 3.85 25.09 4.46
N MET A 206 4.42 24.81 3.29
CA MET A 206 5.69 24.12 3.17
C MET A 206 6.86 24.95 3.67
N ARG A 207 6.84 26.28 3.49
CA ARG A 207 7.84 27.16 4.11
C ARG A 207 7.89 26.99 5.63
N ARG A 208 6.73 27.11 6.30
CA ARG A 208 6.63 26.97 7.76
C ARG A 208 7.07 25.58 8.23
N MET A 209 6.70 24.54 7.51
CA MET A 209 7.10 23.17 7.84
C MET A 209 8.60 22.94 7.69
N ILE A 210 9.22 23.48 6.62
CA ILE A 210 10.66 23.37 6.37
C ILE A 210 11.45 24.14 7.44
N GLU A 211 11.00 25.33 7.81
CA GLU A 211 11.57 26.11 8.93
C GLU A 211 11.50 25.30 10.23
N ALA A 212 10.32 24.79 10.59
CA ALA A 212 10.16 23.96 11.78
C ALA A 212 11.02 22.68 11.74
N TYR A 213 11.11 22.01 10.59
CA TYR A 213 11.99 20.86 10.42
C TYR A 213 13.46 21.22 10.70
N ASN A 214 13.95 22.31 10.10
CA ASN A 214 15.34 22.72 10.26
C ASN A 214 15.68 23.14 11.70
N GLU A 215 14.75 23.77 12.41
CA GLU A 215 14.90 24.04 13.85
C GLU A 215 15.04 22.75 14.67
N GLU A 216 14.23 21.72 14.36
CA GLU A 216 14.30 20.43 15.04
C GLU A 216 15.59 19.66 14.69
N VAL A 217 16.13 19.84 13.47
CA VAL A 217 17.47 19.34 13.10
C VAL A 217 18.55 19.99 13.97
N GLU A 218 18.53 21.32 14.12
CA GLU A 218 19.50 22.03 14.96
C GLU A 218 19.39 21.62 16.44
N LYS A 219 18.15 21.47 16.93
CA LYS A 219 17.89 20.97 18.29
C LYS A 219 18.44 19.56 18.50
N TYR A 220 18.25 18.67 17.52
CA TYR A 220 18.79 17.31 17.58
C TYR A 220 20.32 17.29 17.56
N GLN A 221 20.94 18.09 16.69
CA GLN A 221 22.40 18.22 16.63
C GLN A 221 22.99 18.69 17.97
N LYS A 222 22.37 19.68 18.62
CA LYS A 222 22.77 20.14 19.97
C LYS A 222 22.60 19.05 21.02
N ALA A 223 21.53 18.25 20.96
CA ALA A 223 21.32 17.14 21.89
C ALA A 223 22.35 16.01 21.72
N CYS A 224 22.98 15.90 20.54
CA CYS A 224 24.03 14.94 20.25
C CYS A 224 25.45 15.48 20.52
N GLU A 225 25.59 16.80 20.76
CA GLU A 225 26.88 17.46 20.93
C GLU A 225 27.60 16.92 22.17
N GLY A 226 28.87 16.53 22.01
CA GLY A 226 29.68 15.95 23.09
C GLY A 226 29.38 14.47 23.42
N LEU A 227 28.42 13.83 22.74
CA LEU A 227 28.10 12.41 22.94
C LEU A 227 28.76 11.51 21.87
N PRO A 228 29.27 10.33 22.27
CA PRO A 228 29.60 9.24 21.34
C PRO A 228 28.39 8.84 20.48
N LYS A 229 28.62 8.46 19.22
CA LYS A 229 27.55 8.18 18.24
C LYS A 229 26.61 7.03 18.64
N ASP A 230 27.12 6.05 19.38
CA ASP A 230 26.35 4.93 19.95
C ASP A 230 25.42 5.36 21.10
N GLN A 231 25.62 6.55 21.66
CA GLN A 231 24.80 7.15 22.71
C GLN A 231 23.86 8.24 22.20
N TRP A 232 23.81 8.46 20.88
CA TRP A 232 22.91 9.46 20.34
C TRP A 232 21.44 9.09 20.60
N PRO A 233 20.62 10.03 21.07
CA PRO A 233 19.20 9.77 21.27
C PRO A 233 18.53 9.46 19.93
N ARG A 234 17.42 8.72 19.96
CA ARG A 234 16.62 8.51 18.75
C ARG A 234 15.95 9.83 18.38
N PRO A 235 15.89 10.22 17.08
CA PRO A 235 15.28 11.47 16.66
C PRO A 235 13.87 11.67 17.21
N GLN A 236 13.03 10.63 17.22
CA GLN A 236 11.65 10.72 17.72
C GLN A 236 11.52 11.09 19.21
N ASP A 237 12.58 10.91 20.00
CA ASP A 237 12.57 11.21 21.44
C ASP A 237 12.96 12.68 21.71
N VAL A 238 13.50 13.39 20.71
CA VAL A 238 13.99 14.77 20.84
C VAL A 238 13.07 15.78 20.14
N VAL A 239 12.55 15.40 18.98
CA VAL A 239 11.76 16.32 18.15
C VAL A 239 10.39 16.62 18.74
N SER A 240 9.86 17.82 18.46
CA SER A 240 8.47 18.16 18.80
C SER A 240 7.47 17.30 18.04
N THR A 241 6.43 16.80 18.72
CA THR A 241 5.33 16.02 18.11
C THR A 241 4.10 16.87 17.80
N ASP A 242 4.20 18.21 17.83
CA ASP A 242 3.08 19.10 17.53
C ASP A 242 2.68 19.02 16.04
N PRO A 243 1.50 18.44 15.71
CA PRO A 243 1.07 18.27 14.33
C PRO A 243 0.79 19.59 13.60
N LYS A 244 0.65 20.72 14.33
CA LYS A 244 0.48 22.06 13.75
C LYS A 244 1.78 22.65 13.22
N ARG A 245 2.93 22.10 13.61
CA ARG A 245 4.25 22.51 13.13
C ARG A 245 4.76 21.60 12.03
N ILE A 246 4.62 20.28 12.23
CA ILE A 246 5.19 19.30 11.34
C ILE A 246 4.45 17.96 11.41
N SER A 247 4.31 17.32 10.25
CA SER A 247 3.82 15.94 10.13
C SER A 247 4.98 15.00 9.80
N TRP A 248 5.48 14.32 10.83
CA TRP A 248 6.64 13.44 10.75
C TRP A 248 6.38 12.16 9.95
N SER A 249 7.43 11.67 9.30
CA SER A 249 7.48 10.35 8.66
C SER A 249 8.87 9.75 8.80
N GLY A 250 9.04 8.48 8.41
CA GLY A 250 10.32 7.78 8.51
C GLY A 250 11.47 8.52 7.79
N ASN A 251 11.22 9.04 6.59
CA ASN A 251 12.22 9.81 5.84
C ASN A 251 12.67 11.07 6.60
N LEU A 252 11.73 11.83 7.16
CA LEU A 252 12.07 13.06 7.89
C LEU A 252 12.83 12.76 9.19
N LEU A 253 12.40 11.76 9.97
CA LEU A 253 13.11 11.37 11.19
C LEU A 253 14.52 10.86 10.88
N THR A 254 14.70 10.13 9.78
CA THR A 254 16.02 9.71 9.29
C THR A 254 16.88 10.91 8.89
N GLY A 255 16.28 11.92 8.25
CA GLY A 255 16.98 13.16 7.90
C GLY A 255 17.45 13.95 9.12
N VAL A 256 16.61 14.05 10.16
CA VAL A 256 16.99 14.63 11.46
C VAL A 256 18.19 13.89 12.05
N GLY A 257 18.13 12.56 12.09
CA GLY A 257 19.25 11.72 12.56
C GLY A 257 20.56 11.91 11.78
N LYS A 258 20.47 12.33 10.51
CA LYS A 258 21.63 12.63 9.65
C LYS A 258 22.08 14.10 9.70
N GLY A 259 21.38 14.96 10.43
CA GLY A 259 21.64 16.40 10.41
C GLY A 259 21.33 17.07 9.07
N GLN A 260 20.48 16.44 8.23
CA GLN A 260 20.19 16.92 6.88
C GLN A 260 19.22 18.10 6.95
N ARG A 261 19.69 19.31 6.62
CA ARG A 261 18.83 20.50 6.44
C ARG A 261 18.14 20.48 5.09
N ILE A 262 16.98 21.11 5.03
CA ILE A 262 16.20 21.29 3.79
C ILE A 262 16.25 22.76 3.39
N HIS A 263 16.59 23.02 2.14
CA HIS A 263 16.49 24.35 1.54
C HIS A 263 15.16 24.47 0.79
N GLN A 264 14.49 25.61 0.92
CA GLN A 264 13.23 25.84 0.22
C GLN A 264 13.48 25.90 -1.29
N GLN A 265 12.80 25.03 -2.03
CA GLN A 265 12.77 25.03 -3.50
C GLN A 265 11.39 25.39 -4.03
N THR A 266 11.33 25.83 -5.29
CA THR A 266 10.05 26.08 -6.00
C THR A 266 9.58 24.80 -6.69
N ALA A 267 9.23 23.79 -5.90
CA ALA A 267 8.85 22.46 -6.39
C ALA A 267 7.33 22.27 -6.43
N LEU A 268 6.60 23.17 -7.09
CA LEU A 268 5.13 23.11 -7.18
C LEU A 268 4.71 22.51 -8.52
N ALA A 269 3.87 21.48 -8.48
CA ALA A 269 3.33 20.81 -9.65
C ALA A 269 1.82 20.59 -9.52
N GLU A 270 1.12 20.52 -10.64
CA GLU A 270 -0.26 20.03 -10.64
C GLU A 270 -0.28 18.52 -10.41
N SER A 271 -1.22 18.07 -9.59
CA SER A 271 -1.37 16.67 -9.24
C SER A 271 -2.85 16.29 -9.17
N MET A 272 -3.18 15.12 -9.70
CA MET A 272 -4.51 14.54 -9.57
C MET A 272 -4.64 13.91 -8.18
N TYR A 273 -5.21 14.66 -7.24
CA TYR A 273 -5.33 14.25 -5.84
C TYR A 273 -6.39 13.15 -5.68
N ARG A 274 -7.55 13.33 -6.31
CA ARG A 274 -8.66 12.36 -6.37
C ARG A 274 -9.24 12.39 -7.79
N PRO A 275 -10.09 11.41 -8.18
CA PRO A 275 -10.68 11.39 -9.51
C PRO A 275 -11.36 12.73 -9.82
N PHE A 276 -10.97 13.34 -10.93
CA PHE A 276 -11.49 14.63 -11.40
C PHE A 276 -11.25 15.82 -10.44
N SER A 277 -10.27 15.71 -9.53
CA SER A 277 -9.94 16.76 -8.56
C SER A 277 -8.44 17.00 -8.51
N LYS A 278 -7.98 17.97 -9.34
CA LYS A 278 -6.60 18.45 -9.34
C LYS A 278 -6.33 19.37 -8.14
N GLN A 279 -5.13 19.29 -7.59
CA GLN A 279 -4.59 20.17 -6.56
C GLN A 279 -3.12 20.49 -6.85
N TRP A 280 -2.60 21.53 -6.20
CA TRP A 280 -1.16 21.80 -6.19
C TRP A 280 -0.47 20.87 -5.20
N LEU A 281 0.62 20.26 -5.65
CA LEU A 281 1.52 19.41 -4.87
C LEU A 281 2.87 20.11 -4.70
N TYR A 282 3.40 20.13 -3.47
CA TYR A 282 4.83 20.32 -3.26
C TYR A 282 5.58 19.01 -3.55
N TYR A 283 6.11 18.91 -4.77
CA TYR A 283 6.65 17.70 -5.37
C TYR A 283 8.16 17.59 -5.15
N ASP A 284 8.53 16.99 -4.01
CA ASP A 284 9.92 16.84 -3.60
C ASP A 284 10.17 15.43 -3.06
N ARG A 285 11.26 14.79 -3.52
CA ARG A 285 11.56 13.39 -3.21
C ARG A 285 11.83 13.13 -1.72
N PHE A 286 12.26 14.15 -0.98
CA PHE A 286 12.57 14.01 0.45
C PHE A 286 11.33 14.30 1.33
N LEU A 287 10.57 15.34 0.96
CA LEU A 287 9.35 15.77 1.62
C LEU A 287 8.12 14.94 1.25
N ASN A 288 8.18 14.12 0.22
CA ASN A 288 7.19 13.09 -0.07
C ASN A 288 7.74 11.73 0.39
N GLU A 289 7.01 10.99 1.24
CA GLU A 289 7.50 9.71 1.79
C GLU A 289 7.94 8.73 0.69
N ARG A 290 7.16 8.56 -0.38
CA ARG A 290 7.54 7.77 -1.56
C ARG A 290 7.01 8.45 -2.82
N SER A 291 7.92 8.82 -3.72
CA SER A 291 7.59 9.26 -5.08
C SER A 291 7.67 8.12 -6.11
N TYR A 292 8.18 6.95 -5.73
CA TYR A 292 8.32 5.77 -6.61
C TYR A 292 9.04 6.12 -7.93
N GLN A 293 8.52 5.69 -9.09
CA GLN A 293 9.08 6.06 -10.39
C GLN A 293 8.48 7.36 -10.95
N MET A 294 7.61 8.07 -10.19
CA MET A 294 7.03 9.33 -10.66
C MET A 294 8.08 10.35 -11.10
N PRO A 295 9.28 10.46 -10.50
CA PRO A 295 10.29 11.38 -11.00
C PRO A 295 10.93 10.98 -12.34
N LYS A 296 10.73 9.75 -12.83
CA LYS A 296 11.06 9.37 -14.22
C LYS A 296 9.89 9.62 -15.16
N ILE A 297 8.66 9.60 -14.65
CA ILE A 297 7.44 9.77 -15.45
C ILE A 297 7.09 11.27 -15.62
N PHE A 298 7.24 12.04 -14.54
CA PHE A 298 7.02 13.48 -14.44
C PHE A 298 8.25 14.11 -13.76
N PRO A 299 9.40 14.23 -14.45
CA PRO A 299 10.63 14.76 -13.86
C PRO A 299 10.52 16.25 -13.49
N THR A 300 9.85 17.05 -14.32
CA THR A 300 9.63 18.48 -14.08
C THR A 300 8.20 18.87 -14.50
N PRO A 301 7.65 19.98 -13.96
CA PRO A 301 6.30 20.43 -14.32
C PRO A 301 6.10 20.79 -15.80
N GLU A 302 7.17 21.08 -16.53
CA GLU A 302 7.13 21.48 -17.95
C GLU A 302 7.10 20.29 -18.91
N LEU A 303 7.48 19.09 -18.45
CA LEU A 303 7.49 17.89 -19.27
C LEU A 303 6.15 17.16 -19.19
N GLU A 304 5.43 17.19 -20.31
CA GLU A 304 4.09 16.62 -20.43
C GLU A 304 4.11 15.11 -20.56
N ASN A 305 3.25 14.42 -19.82
CA ASN A 305 3.05 12.98 -19.94
C ASN A 305 1.58 12.63 -19.65
N VAL A 306 1.17 11.44 -20.04
CA VAL A 306 -0.17 10.91 -19.77
C VAL A 306 -0.03 9.55 -19.12
N VAL A 307 -0.84 9.28 -18.09
CA VAL A 307 -0.80 8.01 -17.37
C VAL A 307 -2.21 7.45 -17.20
N ILE A 308 -2.35 6.14 -17.36
CA ILE A 308 -3.56 5.39 -17.03
C ILE A 308 -3.40 4.86 -15.62
N SER A 309 -4.26 5.26 -14.70
CA SER A 309 -4.30 4.71 -13.35
C SER A 309 -5.46 3.73 -13.19
N VAL A 310 -5.17 2.58 -12.58
CA VAL A 310 -6.16 1.52 -12.30
C VAL A 310 -6.27 1.29 -10.80
N THR A 311 -7.40 0.72 -10.34
CA THR A 311 -7.58 0.28 -8.94
C THR A 311 -6.44 -0.62 -8.46
N GLY A 312 -6.03 -0.43 -7.19
CA GLY A 312 -5.00 -1.26 -6.56
C GLY A 312 -5.42 -2.73 -6.39
N ILE A 313 -4.43 -3.59 -6.24
CA ILE A 313 -4.63 -5.02 -5.98
C ILE A 313 -5.30 -5.20 -4.61
N GLY A 314 -6.43 -5.92 -4.57
CA GLY A 314 -7.23 -6.09 -3.35
C GLY A 314 -8.08 -4.86 -2.98
N ALA A 315 -8.32 -3.96 -3.93
CA ALA A 315 -9.29 -2.89 -3.77
C ALA A 315 -10.67 -3.47 -3.40
N ALA A 316 -11.33 -2.86 -2.42
CA ALA A 316 -12.68 -3.26 -2.01
C ALA A 316 -13.77 -2.78 -2.99
N LYS A 317 -13.37 -2.10 -4.07
CA LYS A 317 -14.27 -1.53 -5.09
C LYS A 317 -14.08 -2.28 -6.41
N PRO A 318 -15.12 -2.31 -7.27
CA PRO A 318 -14.99 -2.85 -8.61
C PRO A 318 -13.83 -2.21 -9.37
N PHE A 319 -13.21 -2.99 -10.25
CA PHE A 319 -12.16 -2.51 -11.13
C PHE A 319 -12.63 -1.29 -11.92
N SER A 320 -11.79 -0.26 -11.99
CA SER A 320 -11.96 0.85 -12.92
C SER A 320 -10.60 1.49 -13.25
N ALA A 321 -10.60 2.30 -14.31
CA ALA A 321 -9.42 3.00 -14.80
C ALA A 321 -9.73 4.49 -15.03
N LEU A 322 -8.72 5.34 -14.83
CA LEU A 322 -8.79 6.78 -15.10
C LEU A 322 -7.47 7.26 -15.69
N ILE A 323 -7.54 7.94 -16.83
CA ILE A 323 -6.40 8.59 -17.46
C ILE A 323 -6.18 10.01 -16.90
N THR A 324 -4.93 10.44 -16.76
CA THR A 324 -4.59 11.80 -16.34
C THR A 324 -3.27 12.27 -16.93
N ASP A 325 -3.19 13.58 -17.17
CA ASP A 325 -2.01 14.34 -17.59
C ASP A 325 -1.21 14.96 -16.42
N ALA A 326 -1.62 14.66 -15.18
CA ALA A 326 -1.04 15.25 -13.97
C ALA A 326 -0.49 14.16 -13.05
N ILE A 327 0.39 14.55 -12.12
CA ILE A 327 1.04 13.60 -11.19
C ILE A 327 -0.03 12.92 -10.32
N PRO A 328 -0.19 11.58 -10.35
CA PRO A 328 -1.20 10.91 -9.54
C PRO A 328 -0.82 10.88 -8.05
N ASN A 329 -1.78 11.17 -7.17
CA ASN A 329 -1.68 10.80 -5.75
C ASN A 329 -1.84 9.27 -5.58
N LEU A 330 -1.19 8.67 -4.58
CA LEU A 330 -1.33 7.24 -4.30
C LEU A 330 -2.81 6.81 -4.14
N HIS A 331 -3.62 7.64 -3.48
CA HIS A 331 -5.03 7.39 -3.23
C HIS A 331 -5.94 8.05 -4.26
N MET A 332 -5.41 8.46 -5.42
CA MET A 332 -6.24 8.91 -6.54
C MET A 332 -7.19 7.80 -6.98
N HIS A 333 -6.70 6.56 -7.06
CA HIS A 333 -7.48 5.42 -7.54
C HIS A 333 -7.23 4.16 -6.66
N ASP A 334 -7.59 4.26 -5.37
CA ASP A 334 -7.49 3.18 -4.37
C ASP A 334 -6.12 2.47 -4.27
N THR A 335 -5.04 3.24 -4.08
CA THR A 335 -3.67 2.69 -3.98
C THR A 335 -3.23 1.98 -5.28
N GLY A 336 -3.74 2.51 -6.39
CA GLY A 336 -3.54 2.00 -7.74
C GLY A 336 -2.12 2.06 -8.28
N GLN A 337 -1.94 1.36 -9.41
CA GLN A 337 -0.77 1.52 -10.28
C GLN A 337 -1.11 2.49 -11.41
N CYS A 338 -0.08 3.15 -11.93
CA CYS A 338 -0.12 4.11 -13.02
C CYS A 338 0.82 3.63 -14.13
N PHE A 339 0.26 3.49 -15.32
CA PHE A 339 0.92 3.07 -16.54
C PHE A 339 1.10 4.29 -17.45
N PRO A 340 2.31 4.84 -17.56
CA PRO A 340 2.58 6.04 -18.32
C PRO A 340 2.69 5.76 -19.81
N MET A 341 2.53 6.81 -20.63
CA MET A 341 2.82 6.75 -22.06
C MET A 341 4.32 6.91 -22.34
N TYR A 342 5.00 7.72 -21.53
CA TYR A 342 6.43 7.97 -21.66
C TYR A 342 7.18 7.81 -20.34
N TRP A 343 8.49 7.65 -20.42
CA TRP A 343 9.40 7.92 -19.31
C TRP A 343 10.58 8.78 -19.80
N TYR A 344 11.23 9.44 -18.86
CA TYR A 344 12.27 10.42 -19.11
C TYR A 344 13.58 9.97 -18.47
N GLU A 345 14.63 9.91 -19.28
CA GLU A 345 16.00 9.70 -18.85
C GLU A 345 16.71 11.04 -18.73
N LYS A 346 17.37 11.31 -17.60
CA LYS A 346 18.17 12.53 -17.47
C LYS A 346 19.48 12.38 -18.22
N ILE A 347 19.79 13.32 -19.12
CA ILE A 347 21.07 13.39 -19.80
C ILE A 347 22.13 13.79 -18.77
N GLU A 348 23.05 12.87 -18.48
CA GLU A 348 24.26 13.21 -17.72
C GLU A 348 25.18 14.05 -18.62
N VAL A 349 25.15 15.37 -18.47
CA VAL A 349 26.20 16.22 -19.03
C VAL A 349 27.42 16.03 -18.13
N PRO A 350 28.54 15.47 -18.62
CA PRO A 350 29.76 15.41 -17.82
C PRO A 350 30.08 16.83 -17.37
N ALA A 351 30.33 17.01 -16.07
CA ALA A 351 30.77 18.30 -15.56
C ALA A 351 31.96 18.74 -16.42
N LEU A 352 31.79 19.83 -17.18
CA LEU A 352 32.88 20.46 -17.92
C LEU A 352 33.93 20.85 -16.90
N GLY A 353 34.93 20.00 -16.73
CA GLY A 353 36.21 20.41 -16.19
C GLY A 353 36.70 21.55 -17.06
N GLU A 354 37.23 22.59 -16.44
CA GLU A 354 37.87 23.71 -17.12
C GLU A 354 38.90 23.20 -18.14
N GLN A 355 38.51 23.06 -19.41
CA GLN A 355 39.36 23.14 -20.59
C GLN A 355 38.56 22.91 -21.88
N GLY A 356 38.57 23.94 -22.73
CA GLY A 356 38.56 23.77 -24.19
C GLY A 356 37.21 23.58 -24.86
N SER A 357 36.69 24.69 -25.40
CA SER A 357 35.68 24.70 -26.46
C SER A 357 36.06 23.79 -27.63
N LEU A 358 35.16 22.88 -28.02
CA LEU A 358 35.09 22.34 -29.38
C LEU A 358 33.63 21.92 -29.64
N ALA A 359 32.90 22.80 -30.32
CA ALA A 359 31.60 22.45 -30.90
C ALA A 359 31.85 21.47 -32.05
N MET A 360 31.37 20.23 -31.91
CA MET A 360 31.11 19.35 -33.05
C MET A 360 29.61 19.38 -33.35
N GLU A 361 29.24 20.04 -34.44
CA GLU A 361 27.95 19.83 -35.08
C GLU A 361 27.97 18.44 -35.75
N MET A 362 27.04 17.58 -35.35
CA MET A 362 26.70 16.37 -36.11
C MET A 362 25.47 16.68 -36.99
N PRO A 363 25.50 16.43 -38.31
CA PRO A 363 24.37 16.73 -39.17
C PRO A 363 23.36 15.58 -39.18
N GLY A 364 22.08 15.93 -38.99
CA GLY A 364 20.96 15.12 -39.47
C GLY A 364 20.18 14.31 -38.43
N GLN A 365 19.46 14.99 -37.54
CA GLN A 365 18.19 14.48 -37.00
C GLN A 365 17.26 15.69 -36.79
N GLN A 366 16.13 15.72 -37.51
CA GLN A 366 15.08 16.71 -37.29
C GLN A 366 14.46 16.46 -35.91
N SER A 367 14.98 17.14 -34.89
CA SER A 367 14.30 17.29 -33.62
C SER A 367 13.25 18.40 -33.75
N LEU A 368 11.98 18.03 -33.64
CA LEU A 368 10.91 18.97 -33.36
C LEU A 368 11.11 19.48 -31.94
N GLY A 369 11.76 20.64 -31.85
CA GLY A 369 12.21 21.24 -30.60
C GLY A 369 11.07 21.78 -29.74
N LEU A 370 11.13 21.42 -28.46
CA LEU A 370 10.61 22.20 -27.34
C LEU A 370 11.62 22.00 -26.20
N LYS A 371 12.37 23.06 -25.85
CA LYS A 371 13.45 23.13 -24.82
C LYS A 371 13.64 21.84 -23.99
N GLN A 372 14.38 20.91 -24.59
CA GLN A 372 14.52 19.48 -24.25
C GLN A 372 15.96 19.18 -23.80
N GLY A 373 16.60 20.12 -23.09
CA GLY A 373 18.07 20.12 -22.94
C GLY A 373 18.63 19.10 -21.94
N GLU A 374 17.83 18.59 -21.00
CA GLU A 374 18.30 17.74 -19.89
C GLU A 374 17.68 16.34 -19.86
N TYR A 375 16.69 16.03 -20.70
CA TYR A 375 16.00 14.75 -20.64
C TYR A 375 15.72 14.17 -22.04
N VAL A 376 15.92 12.87 -22.19
CA VAL A 376 15.48 12.08 -23.34
C VAL A 376 14.14 11.43 -23.00
N ARG A 377 13.18 11.49 -23.93
CA ARG A 377 11.86 10.88 -23.78
C ARG A 377 11.83 9.52 -24.48
N HIS A 378 11.34 8.51 -23.79
CA HIS A 378 11.17 7.14 -24.27
C HIS A 378 9.69 6.74 -24.17
N GLU A 379 9.24 5.86 -25.06
CA GLU A 379 7.95 5.17 -24.89
C GLU A 379 8.10 4.16 -23.73
N ALA A 380 7.01 3.99 -22.97
CA ALA A 380 7.03 3.28 -21.68
C ALA A 380 6.55 1.83 -21.74
#